data_AF-A0A954WCC5-F1
#
_entry.id   AF-A0A954WCC5-F1
#
_cell.length_a   1.000
_cell.length_b   1.000
_cell.length_c   1.000
_cell.angle_alpha   90.00
_cell.angle_beta   90.00
_cell.angle_gamma   90.00
#
_symmetry.space_group_name_H-M   'P 1'
#
loop_
_entity.id
_entity.type
_entity.pdbx_description
1 polymer ?
#
loop_
_entity_poly.entity_id
_entity_poly.type
_entity_poly.pdbx_seq_one_letter_code
_entity_poly.pdbx_strand_id
1 'polypeptide(L)'
;MADVERELEKILSGLSLGDSLNRCLKIAALFHDDGKKRQLFQSVLGNRNAASVWWAKSGRKSGTWLKEKYRHEFGSLSELPTAAELGITDDERELVLHLIAAHHGRARPHFPSDETFDPHQSQEASSELAMTVPQRFGRLQRRYGRWGLAYLESLLRAADWSASANPNPEGEIQE
;
A
#
# COMPACT_ATOMS: atom_id res chain seq x y z
N MET A 1 10.34 -0.31 -5.00
CA MET A 1 9.25 -1.24 -5.38
C MET A 1 9.78 -2.65 -5.64
N ALA A 2 10.76 -2.86 -6.52
CA ALA A 2 11.35 -4.17 -6.82
C ALA A 2 11.85 -4.99 -5.60
N ASP A 3 12.22 -4.31 -4.50
CA ASP A 3 12.68 -4.98 -3.28
C ASP A 3 11.57 -5.70 -2.52
N VAL A 4 10.35 -5.11 -2.43
CA VAL A 4 9.23 -5.71 -1.69
C VAL A 4 8.71 -6.94 -2.43
N GLU A 5 8.59 -6.87 -3.76
CA GLU A 5 8.17 -8.01 -4.58
C GLU A 5 9.14 -9.18 -4.43
N ARG A 6 10.46 -8.93 -4.47
CA ARG A 6 11.48 -9.96 -4.28
C ARG A 6 11.42 -10.61 -2.89
N GLU A 7 11.27 -9.82 -1.83
CA GLU A 7 11.14 -10.35 -0.47
C GLU A 7 9.83 -11.14 -0.30
N LEU A 8 8.74 -10.67 -0.90
CA LEU A 8 7.47 -11.38 -0.92
C LEU A 8 7.60 -12.72 -1.66
N GLU A 9 8.28 -12.76 -2.81
CA GLU A 9 8.50 -14.01 -3.55
C GLU A 9 9.26 -15.05 -2.72
N LYS A 10 10.28 -14.64 -1.96
CA LYS A 10 10.97 -15.54 -1.03
C LYS A 10 10.02 -16.12 0.00
N ILE A 11 9.18 -15.28 0.62
CA ILE A 11 8.17 -15.72 1.60
C ILE A 11 7.19 -16.70 0.94
N LEU A 12 6.64 -16.36 -0.22
CA LEU A 12 5.63 -17.17 -0.91
C LEU A 12 6.18 -18.51 -1.41
N SER A 13 7.47 -18.58 -1.77
CA SER A 13 8.12 -19.83 -2.21
C SER A 13 8.11 -20.94 -1.16
N GLY A 14 8.04 -20.57 0.13
CA GLY A 14 7.95 -21.51 1.25
C GLY A 14 6.52 -21.87 1.64
N LEU A 15 5.50 -21.35 0.95
CA LEU A 15 4.09 -21.46 1.33
C LEU A 15 3.28 -22.12 0.22
N SER A 16 2.38 -23.03 0.60
CA SER A 16 1.40 -23.62 -0.32
C SER A 16 0.13 -22.76 -0.41
N LEU A 17 0.28 -21.52 -0.87
CA LEU A 17 -0.84 -20.61 -1.12
C LEU A 17 -1.37 -20.80 -2.55
N GLY A 18 -2.69 -20.69 -2.77
CA GLY A 18 -3.28 -20.82 -4.10
C GLY A 18 -2.88 -19.68 -5.05
N ASP A 19 -2.83 -19.96 -6.36
CA ASP A 19 -2.35 -19.04 -7.41
C ASP A 19 -3.04 -17.67 -7.37
N SER A 20 -4.36 -17.66 -7.15
CA SER A 20 -5.15 -16.44 -7.01
C SER A 20 -4.64 -15.53 -5.90
N LEU A 21 -4.32 -16.08 -4.72
CA LEU A 21 -3.83 -15.32 -3.58
C LEU A 21 -2.38 -14.86 -3.79
N ASN A 22 -1.53 -15.71 -4.38
CA ASN A 22 -0.17 -15.33 -4.76
C ASN A 22 -0.19 -14.13 -5.70
N ARG A 23 -1.05 -14.16 -6.72
CA ARG A 23 -1.24 -13.04 -7.65
C ARG A 23 -1.72 -11.77 -6.95
N CYS A 24 -2.71 -11.86 -6.06
CA CYS A 24 -3.19 -10.70 -5.30
C CYS A 24 -2.08 -10.07 -4.44
N LEU A 25 -1.28 -10.89 -3.74
CA LEU A 25 -0.18 -10.41 -2.90
C LEU A 25 0.90 -9.71 -3.73
N LYS A 26 1.27 -10.28 -4.90
CA LYS A 26 2.24 -9.67 -5.81
C LYS A 26 1.75 -8.32 -6.35
N ILE A 27 0.50 -8.24 -6.80
CA ILE A 27 -0.08 -6.96 -7.26
C ILE A 27 -0.11 -5.96 -6.10
N ALA A 28 -0.53 -6.36 -4.89
CA ALA A 28 -0.51 -5.47 -3.75
C ALA A 28 0.89 -4.95 -3.44
N ALA A 29 1.93 -5.80 -3.52
CA ALA A 29 3.32 -5.38 -3.35
C ALA A 29 3.78 -4.38 -4.41
N LEU A 30 3.32 -4.49 -5.65
CA LEU A 30 3.65 -3.54 -6.72
C LEU A 30 3.07 -2.15 -6.45
N PHE A 31 1.82 -2.06 -5.99
CA PHE A 31 1.08 -0.80 -5.88
C PHE A 31 1.00 -0.20 -4.46
N HIS A 32 1.43 -0.91 -3.40
CA HIS A 32 1.20 -0.48 -2.01
C HIS A 32 1.72 0.92 -1.69
N ASP A 33 2.79 1.33 -2.35
CA ASP A 33 3.55 2.55 -2.09
C ASP A 33 3.29 3.68 -3.08
N ASP A 34 2.35 3.53 -4.02
CA ASP A 34 2.10 4.57 -5.04
C ASP A 34 1.63 5.90 -4.43
N GLY A 35 0.99 5.86 -3.26
CA GLY A 35 0.70 7.01 -2.39
C GLY A 35 1.93 7.84 -2.00
N LYS A 36 3.15 7.29 -2.10
CA LYS A 36 4.38 8.04 -1.82
C LYS A 36 4.69 9.05 -2.92
N LYS A 37 4.12 8.90 -4.11
CA LYS A 37 4.29 9.81 -5.26
C LYS A 37 3.54 11.15 -5.10
N ARG A 38 2.88 11.39 -3.96
CA ARG A 38 2.24 12.68 -3.67
C ARG A 38 3.29 13.71 -3.30
N GLN A 39 3.18 14.91 -3.85
CA GLN A 39 4.09 16.02 -3.52
C GLN A 39 4.09 16.32 -2.00
N LEU A 40 2.93 16.19 -1.36
CA LEU A 40 2.78 16.31 0.08
C LEU A 40 3.66 15.28 0.83
N PHE A 41 3.59 14.01 0.43
CA PHE A 41 4.39 12.94 1.03
C PHE A 41 5.90 13.15 0.80
N GLN A 42 6.29 13.54 -0.42
CA GLN A 42 7.69 13.87 -0.72
C GLN A 42 8.22 15.05 0.10
N SER A 43 7.37 16.05 0.36
CA SER A 43 7.72 17.18 1.22
C SER A 43 7.98 16.71 2.67
N VAL A 44 7.17 15.77 3.18
CA VAL A 44 7.40 15.11 4.48
C VAL A 44 8.72 14.35 4.51
N LEU A 45 9.09 13.69 3.41
CA LEU A 45 10.39 13.01 3.29
C LEU A 45 11.57 14.00 3.19
N GLY A 46 11.32 15.30 2.98
CA GLY A 46 12.34 16.32 2.75
C GLY A 46 12.86 16.37 1.30
N ASN A 47 12.16 15.73 0.35
CA ASN A 47 12.56 15.75 -1.05
C ASN A 47 12.20 17.10 -1.69
N ARG A 48 13.21 17.97 -1.82
CA ARG A 48 13.10 19.29 -2.46
C ARG A 48 13.06 19.22 -3.99
N ASN A 49 13.29 18.05 -4.58
CA ASN A 49 13.34 17.83 -6.03
C ASN A 49 12.30 16.79 -6.49
N ALA A 50 11.15 16.73 -5.81
CA ALA A 50 10.05 15.83 -6.14
C ALA A 50 9.49 15.97 -7.56
N ALA A 51 9.85 17.04 -8.28
CA ALA A 51 9.48 17.26 -9.68
C ALA A 51 10.27 16.37 -10.67
N SER A 52 11.40 15.79 -10.25
CA SER A 52 12.26 14.98 -11.14
C SER A 52 12.58 13.58 -10.62
N VAL A 53 12.59 13.35 -9.30
CA VAL A 53 12.86 12.02 -8.72
C VAL A 53 11.99 11.83 -7.48
N TRP A 54 11.31 10.68 -7.39
CA TRP A 54 10.51 10.31 -6.22
C TRP A 54 11.35 9.52 -5.22
N TRP A 55 11.36 9.92 -3.95
CA TRP A 55 12.02 9.18 -2.88
C TRP A 55 11.08 8.13 -2.28
N ALA A 56 11.61 6.92 -2.08
CA ALA A 56 10.91 5.86 -1.36
C ALA A 56 10.92 6.08 0.16
N LYS A 57 11.96 6.75 0.69
CA LYS A 57 12.17 7.05 2.10
C LYS A 57 12.96 8.35 2.28
N SER A 58 12.90 8.95 3.47
CA SER A 58 13.72 10.11 3.78
C SER A 58 15.19 9.72 3.88
N GLY A 59 16.07 10.51 3.26
CA GLY A 59 17.51 10.43 3.51
C GLY A 59 17.80 10.71 4.98
N ARG A 60 18.77 9.98 5.56
CA ARG A 60 19.16 10.08 6.98
C ARG A 60 19.22 11.54 7.44
N LYS A 61 18.34 11.88 8.40
CA LYS A 61 18.20 13.17 9.07
C LYS A 61 17.72 14.33 8.17
N SER A 62 16.51 14.24 7.62
CA SER A 62 15.75 15.46 7.29
C SER A 62 14.68 15.71 8.35
N GLY A 63 15.00 16.63 9.26
CA GLY A 63 14.12 17.06 10.33
C GLY A 63 13.10 18.07 9.82
N THR A 64 11.88 17.59 9.62
CA THR A 64 10.66 18.34 9.90
C THR A 64 9.64 17.32 10.35
N TRP A 65 9.37 17.26 11.66
CA TRP A 65 8.22 16.56 12.22
C TRP A 65 6.95 17.36 11.89
N LEU A 66 6.67 17.56 10.60
CA LEU A 66 5.33 17.95 10.19
C LEU A 66 4.42 16.80 10.61
N LYS A 67 3.49 17.10 11.52
CA LYS A 67 2.44 16.18 11.91
C LYS A 67 1.47 16.07 10.73
N GLU A 68 1.93 15.39 9.68
CA GLU A 68 1.15 15.14 8.49
C GLU A 68 0.23 13.96 8.74
N LYS A 69 -1.04 14.12 8.37
CA LYS A 69 -2.08 13.09 8.53
C LYS A 69 -2.30 12.30 7.25
N TYR A 70 -1.76 12.77 6.12
CA TYR A 70 -1.77 12.03 4.87
C TYR A 70 -1.16 10.63 5.05
N ARG A 71 -1.89 9.63 4.57
CA ARG A 71 -1.48 8.22 4.57
C ARG A 71 -1.26 7.79 3.13
N HIS A 72 -0.05 7.39 2.79
CA HIS A 72 0.23 6.89 1.45
C HIS A 72 -0.57 5.62 1.16
N GLU A 73 -0.90 4.82 2.17
CA GLU A 73 -1.76 3.64 2.06
C GLU A 73 -3.18 4.00 1.58
N PHE A 74 -3.69 5.17 1.97
CA PHE A 74 -4.98 5.68 1.51
C PHE A 74 -4.89 6.21 0.08
N GLY A 75 -3.85 7.00 -0.21
CA GLY A 75 -3.60 7.51 -1.56
C GLY A 75 -3.39 6.39 -2.59
N SER A 76 -2.64 5.34 -2.26
CA SER A 76 -2.39 4.21 -3.16
C SER A 76 -3.67 3.52 -3.67
N LEU A 77 -4.81 3.69 -3.00
CA LEU A 77 -6.07 3.07 -3.43
C LEU A 77 -6.63 3.65 -4.73
N SER A 78 -6.40 4.95 -5.01
CA SER A 78 -6.87 5.56 -6.26
C SER A 78 -5.99 5.25 -7.46
N GLU A 79 -4.77 4.77 -7.22
CA GLU A 79 -3.81 4.44 -8.27
C GLU A 79 -4.01 3.03 -8.81
N LEU A 80 -4.75 2.17 -8.10
CA LEU A 80 -4.89 0.78 -8.51
C LEU A 80 -5.74 0.68 -9.79
N PRO A 81 -5.21 0.11 -10.89
CA PRO A 81 -5.96 -0.07 -12.13
C PRO A 81 -7.22 -0.94 -11.94
N THR A 82 -8.10 -0.96 -12.94
CA THR A 82 -9.31 -1.79 -12.93
C THR A 82 -8.97 -3.28 -12.89
N ALA A 83 -9.94 -4.12 -12.50
CA ALA A 83 -9.72 -5.57 -12.42
C ALA A 83 -9.37 -6.16 -13.80
N ALA A 84 -10.00 -5.63 -14.85
CA ALA A 84 -9.74 -6.01 -16.24
C ALA A 84 -8.29 -5.69 -16.67
N GLU A 85 -7.79 -4.50 -16.37
CA GLU A 85 -6.42 -4.08 -16.69
C GLU A 85 -5.37 -4.93 -15.94
N LEU A 86 -5.69 -5.35 -14.71
CA LEU A 86 -4.85 -6.22 -13.90
C LEU A 86 -4.98 -7.72 -14.25
N GLY A 87 -5.94 -8.09 -15.12
CA GLY A 87 -6.22 -9.50 -15.44
C GLY A 87 -6.68 -10.33 -14.24
N ILE A 88 -7.41 -9.71 -13.31
CA ILE A 88 -7.97 -10.34 -12.09
C ILE A 88 -9.49 -10.14 -12.02
N THR A 89 -10.14 -10.85 -11.11
CA THR A 89 -11.57 -10.64 -10.81
C THR A 89 -11.78 -9.42 -9.91
N ASP A 90 -13.01 -8.87 -9.88
CA ASP A 90 -13.35 -7.77 -8.96
C ASP A 90 -13.14 -8.15 -7.49
N ASP A 91 -13.43 -9.40 -7.13
CA ASP A 91 -13.19 -9.94 -5.78
C ASP A 91 -11.70 -9.98 -5.41
N GLU A 92 -10.85 -10.35 -6.36
CA GLU A 92 -9.39 -10.32 -6.18
C GLU A 92 -8.89 -8.88 -6.06
N ARG A 93 -9.43 -7.96 -6.87
CA ARG A 93 -9.11 -6.53 -6.76
C ARG A 93 -9.49 -5.96 -5.40
N GLU A 94 -10.62 -6.37 -4.84
CA GLU A 94 -11.01 -6.00 -3.48
C GLU A 94 -10.02 -6.52 -2.44
N LEU A 95 -9.46 -7.73 -2.59
CA LEU A 95 -8.38 -8.19 -1.72
C LEU A 95 -7.11 -7.34 -1.88
N VAL A 96 -6.71 -7.02 -3.12
CA VAL A 96 -5.53 -6.18 -3.41
C VAL A 96 -5.67 -4.81 -2.75
N LEU A 97 -6.79 -4.12 -2.94
CA LEU A 97 -7.07 -2.82 -2.31
C LEU A 97 -7.00 -2.89 -0.78
N HIS A 98 -7.48 -3.98 -0.18
CA HIS A 98 -7.40 -4.16 1.26
C HIS A 98 -5.97 -4.35 1.76
N LEU A 99 -5.18 -5.18 1.09
CA LEU A 99 -3.78 -5.40 1.43
C LEU A 99 -2.98 -4.11 1.33
N ILE A 100 -3.20 -3.32 0.28
CA ILE A 100 -2.63 -1.97 0.13
C ILE A 100 -3.09 -1.06 1.28
N ALA A 101 -4.38 -0.99 1.60
CA ALA A 101 -4.85 -0.10 2.66
C ALA A 101 -4.30 -0.46 4.05
N ALA A 102 -4.09 -1.75 4.32
CA ALA A 102 -3.80 -2.28 5.66
C ALA A 102 -2.32 -2.59 5.92
N HIS A 103 -1.41 -2.37 4.96
CA HIS A 103 -0.03 -2.86 5.09
C HIS A 103 0.73 -2.25 6.29
N HIS A 104 0.40 -1.03 6.72
CA HIS A 104 0.91 -0.42 7.96
C HIS A 104 -0.05 -0.46 9.16
N GLY A 105 -1.10 -1.29 9.11
CA GLY A 105 -1.98 -1.58 10.26
C GLY A 105 -3.20 -0.67 10.41
N ARG A 106 -3.41 0.28 9.47
CA ARG A 106 -4.67 1.02 9.32
C ARG A 106 -5.70 0.19 8.53
N ALA A 107 -6.86 0.77 8.21
CA ALA A 107 -7.91 0.13 7.40
C ALA A 107 -8.54 -1.14 8.00
N ARG A 108 -8.49 -1.29 9.33
CA ARG A 108 -9.03 -2.45 10.07
C ARG A 108 -9.96 -2.01 11.23
N PRO A 109 -11.21 -1.59 10.97
CA PRO A 109 -11.88 -1.61 9.68
C PRO A 109 -11.79 -0.30 8.90
N HIS A 110 -11.30 0.79 9.48
CA HIS A 110 -11.28 2.11 8.82
C HIS A 110 -9.99 2.88 9.13
N PHE A 111 -9.78 3.97 8.41
CA PHE A 111 -8.83 5.01 8.78
C PHE A 111 -9.50 6.02 9.73
N PRO A 112 -8.75 6.69 10.62
CA PRO A 112 -9.23 7.90 11.29
C PRO A 112 -9.72 8.93 10.25
N SER A 113 -10.79 9.68 10.57
CA SER A 113 -11.41 10.63 9.63
C SER A 113 -10.49 11.76 9.17
N ASP A 114 -9.46 12.06 9.96
CA ASP A 114 -8.45 13.07 9.65
C ASP A 114 -7.26 12.49 8.85
N GLU A 115 -7.25 11.19 8.59
CA GLU A 115 -6.30 10.46 7.75
C GLU A 115 -6.92 10.04 6.39
N THR A 116 -8.22 10.31 6.16
CA THR A 116 -8.96 9.94 4.93
C THR A 116 -9.02 11.07 3.91
N PHE A 117 -7.87 11.47 3.37
CA PHE A 117 -7.80 12.44 2.28
C PHE A 117 -6.64 12.12 1.34
N ASP A 118 -6.80 12.50 0.07
CA ASP A 118 -5.72 12.50 -0.92
C ASP A 118 -5.67 13.88 -1.59
N PRO A 119 -4.53 14.62 -1.54
CA PRO A 119 -4.42 15.93 -2.16
C PRO A 119 -4.63 15.93 -3.69
N HIS A 120 -4.56 14.77 -4.35
CA HIS A 120 -4.84 14.65 -5.79
C HIS A 120 -6.33 14.39 -6.09
N GLN A 121 -7.18 14.24 -5.07
CA GLN A 121 -8.60 13.96 -5.22
C GLN A 121 -9.44 15.04 -4.55
N SER A 122 -10.73 15.14 -4.95
CA SER A 122 -11.66 15.99 -4.22
C SER A 122 -11.98 15.41 -2.85
N GLN A 123 -12.53 16.25 -1.97
CA GLN A 123 -12.96 15.81 -0.65
C GLN A 123 -14.10 14.79 -0.75
N GLU A 124 -14.99 14.95 -1.73
CA GLU A 124 -16.10 14.05 -2.01
C GLU A 124 -15.58 12.67 -2.42
N ALA A 125 -14.66 12.62 -3.39
CA ALA A 125 -14.04 11.36 -3.85
C ALA A 125 -13.29 10.65 -2.72
N SER A 126 -12.53 11.40 -1.91
CA SER A 126 -11.85 10.85 -0.72
C SER A 126 -12.85 10.28 0.29
N SER A 127 -13.98 10.96 0.50
CA SER A 127 -15.01 10.52 1.44
C SER A 127 -15.71 9.24 0.95
N GLU A 128 -16.04 9.16 -0.34
CA GLU A 128 -16.60 7.96 -0.96
C GLU A 128 -15.64 6.77 -0.82
N LEU A 129 -14.36 6.97 -1.16
CA LEU A 129 -13.32 5.96 -1.03
C LEU A 129 -13.18 5.47 0.41
N ALA A 130 -13.17 6.40 1.38
CA ALA A 130 -13.09 6.09 2.80
C ALA A 130 -14.25 5.20 3.28
N MET A 131 -15.47 5.42 2.76
CA MET A 131 -16.64 4.60 3.08
C MET A 131 -16.53 3.18 2.51
N THR A 132 -15.80 2.97 1.41
CA THR A 132 -15.59 1.62 0.85
C THR A 132 -14.69 0.75 1.74
N VAL A 133 -13.75 1.34 2.48
CA VAL A 133 -12.75 0.62 3.30
C VAL A 133 -13.39 -0.31 4.35
N PRO A 134 -14.27 0.16 5.25
CA PRO A 134 -14.92 -0.73 6.23
C PRO A 134 -15.87 -1.74 5.59
N GLN A 135 -16.49 -1.40 4.46
CA GLN A 135 -17.35 -2.34 3.72
C GLN A 135 -16.53 -3.50 3.12
N ARG A 136 -15.39 -3.18 2.51
CA ARG A 136 -14.41 -4.13 1.97
C ARG A 136 -13.85 -5.01 3.08
N PHE A 137 -13.43 -4.43 4.20
CA PHE A 137 -12.98 -5.19 5.37
C PHE A 137 -14.04 -6.19 5.84
N GLY A 138 -15.30 -5.76 5.95
CA GLY A 138 -16.41 -6.64 6.34
C GLY A 138 -16.65 -7.79 5.36
N ARG A 139 -16.58 -7.54 4.04
CA ARG A 139 -16.69 -8.58 3.00
C ARG A 139 -15.54 -9.58 3.07
N LEU A 140 -14.31 -9.11 3.15
CA LEU A 140 -13.12 -9.96 3.18
C LEU A 140 -13.01 -10.76 4.49
N GLN A 141 -13.40 -10.17 5.62
CA GLN A 141 -13.52 -10.88 6.91
C GLN A 141 -14.48 -12.06 6.83
N ARG A 142 -15.62 -11.92 6.12
CA ARG A 142 -16.55 -13.04 5.91
C ARG A 142 -15.98 -14.12 4.98
N ARG A 143 -15.19 -13.72 3.98
CA ARG A 143 -14.60 -14.64 2.99
C ARG A 143 -13.42 -15.43 3.53
N TYR A 144 -12.48 -14.77 4.22
CA TYR A 144 -11.22 -15.37 4.67
C TYR A 144 -11.17 -15.65 6.17
N GLY A 145 -12.17 -15.19 6.92
CA GLY A 145 -12.16 -15.26 8.38
C GLY A 145 -11.17 -14.29 9.02
N ARG A 146 -11.29 -14.14 10.36
CA ARG A 146 -10.48 -13.22 11.16
C ARG A 146 -8.98 -13.49 11.04
N TRP A 147 -8.61 -14.75 11.08
CA TRP A 147 -7.22 -15.19 11.04
C TRP A 147 -6.68 -15.27 9.62
N GLY A 148 -7.49 -15.70 8.64
CA GLY A 148 -7.05 -15.78 7.25
C GLY A 148 -6.75 -14.40 6.65
N LEU A 149 -7.62 -13.40 6.90
CA LEU A 149 -7.35 -12.04 6.42
C LEU A 149 -6.13 -11.43 7.13
N ALA A 150 -6.00 -11.62 8.45
CA ALA A 150 -4.84 -11.15 9.22
C ALA A 150 -3.53 -11.81 8.75
N TYR A 151 -3.58 -13.09 8.38
CA TYR A 151 -2.44 -13.81 7.83
C TYR A 151 -1.99 -13.20 6.49
N LEU A 152 -2.92 -12.97 5.56
CA LEU A 152 -2.61 -12.36 4.25
C LEU A 152 -2.01 -10.95 4.39
N GLU A 153 -2.56 -10.12 5.28
CA GLU A 153 -1.98 -8.79 5.59
C GLU A 153 -0.56 -8.89 6.15
N SER A 154 -0.29 -9.90 6.97
CA SER A 154 1.01 -10.11 7.61
C SER A 154 2.09 -10.49 6.60
N LEU A 155 1.74 -11.21 5.52
CA LEU A 155 2.68 -11.56 4.45
C LEU A 155 3.21 -10.32 3.74
N LEU A 156 2.32 -9.41 3.33
CA LEU A 156 2.74 -8.15 2.68
C LEU A 156 3.53 -7.27 3.65
N ARG A 157 3.08 -7.14 4.90
CA ARG A 157 3.80 -6.36 5.93
C ARG A 157 5.20 -6.91 6.21
N ALA A 158 5.35 -8.23 6.27
CA ALA A 158 6.64 -8.86 6.47
C ALA A 158 7.60 -8.61 5.29
N ALA A 159 7.09 -8.67 4.06
CA ALA A 159 7.87 -8.36 2.86
C ALA A 159 8.33 -6.90 2.84
N ASP A 160 7.42 -5.96 3.10
CA ASP A 160 7.74 -4.52 3.17
C ASP A 160 8.79 -4.23 4.26
N TRP A 161 8.64 -4.84 5.44
CA TRP A 161 9.61 -4.66 6.51
C TRP A 161 10.98 -5.26 6.19
N SER A 162 11.03 -6.45 5.57
CA SER A 162 12.28 -7.09 5.14
C SER A 162 13.02 -6.24 4.10
N ALA A 163 12.31 -5.78 3.07
CA ALA A 163 12.85 -4.90 2.04
C ALA A 163 13.33 -3.57 2.65
N SER A 164 12.60 -3.10 3.66
CA SER A 164 12.94 -1.88 4.37
C SER A 164 14.21 -1.96 5.22
N ALA A 165 14.55 -3.14 5.75
CA ALA A 165 15.74 -3.37 6.55
C ALA A 165 17.01 -3.57 5.69
N ASN A 166 16.85 -4.06 4.46
CA ASN A 166 17.94 -4.35 3.54
C ASN A 166 17.74 -3.60 2.20
N PRO A 167 17.84 -2.25 2.19
CA PRO A 167 17.66 -1.48 0.97
C PRO A 167 18.74 -1.86 -0.05
N ASN A 168 18.35 -2.14 -1.29
CA ASN A 168 19.31 -2.28 -2.37
C ASN A 168 19.92 -0.89 -2.68
N PRO A 169 21.24 -0.70 -2.62
CA PRO A 169 21.88 0.60 -2.89
C PRO A 169 21.54 1.20 -4.27
N GLU A 170 21.08 0.40 -5.23
CA GLU A 170 20.66 0.85 -6.56
C GLU A 170 19.19 1.34 -6.63
N GLY A 171 18.38 1.11 -5.60
CA GLY A 171 16.93 1.39 -5.61
C GLY A 171 16.50 2.75 -5.06
N GLU A 172 17.43 3.57 -4.56
CA GLU A 172 17.12 4.89 -3.96
C GLU A 172 16.91 6.01 -4.98
N ILE A 173 17.18 5.76 -6.27
CA ILE A 173 17.02 6.75 -7.34
C ILE A 173 16.19 6.09 -8.45
N GLN A 174 14.88 6.34 -8.44
CA GLN A 174 14.01 6.05 -9.59
C GLN A 174 13.88 7.35 -10.38
N GLU A 175 14.56 7.42 -11.54
CA GLU A 175 14.42 8.47 -12.56
C GLU A 175 12.98 8.59 -13.09
#